data_AF-A0A5C5Z0A2-F1
#
_entry.id   AF-A0A5C5Z0A2-F1
#
_cell.length_a   1.000
_cell.length_b   1.000
_cell.length_c   1.000
_cell.angle_alpha   90.00
_cell.angle_beta   90.00
_cell.angle_gamma   90.00
#
_symmetry.space_group_name_H-M   'P 1'
#
loop_
_entity.id
_entity.type
_entity.pdbx_description
1 polymer ?
#
loop_
_entity_poly.entity_id
_entity_poly.type
_entity_poly.pdbx_seq_one_letter_code
_entity_poly.pdbx_strand_id
1 'polypeptide(L)'
;MPAKFPCPNCGHELARANADCADCGYPNQPRDAPEPIVPAKPSPRLRITIGKLFLYITVSAMVFAILRAAGFDGLFFTLFVSASFIPLAKLIRSFHQNPIW
;
A
#
# COMPACT_ATOMS: atom_id res chain seq x y z
N MET A 1 36.74 -8.48 25.53
CA MET A 1 37.39 -7.45 24.70
C MET A 1 36.37 -6.35 24.45
N PRO A 2 36.58 -5.10 24.86
CA PRO A 2 35.59 -4.05 24.62
C PRO A 2 35.50 -3.79 23.11
N ALA A 3 34.28 -3.80 22.56
CA ALA A 3 34.05 -3.48 21.16
C ALA A 3 34.49 -2.04 20.86
N LYS A 4 35.39 -1.87 19.90
CA LYS A 4 35.86 -0.56 19.43
C LYS A 4 34.85 -0.03 18.42
N PHE A 5 34.29 1.15 18.68
CA PHE A 5 33.32 1.79 17.79
C PHE A 5 34.00 3.00 17.12
N PRO A 6 34.53 2.88 15.89
CA PRO A 6 35.14 4.01 15.21
C PRO A 6 34.06 5.02 14.78
N CYS A 7 34.32 6.31 15.00
CA CYS A 7 33.44 7.38 14.53
C CYS A 7 33.41 7.40 12.99
N PRO A 8 32.23 7.44 12.34
CA PRO A 8 32.12 7.44 10.88
C PRO A 8 32.65 8.74 10.23
N ASN A 9 32.76 9.83 11.00
CA ASN A 9 33.18 11.12 10.47
C ASN A 9 34.70 11.33 10.54
N CYS A 10 35.33 10.99 11.67
CA CYS A 10 36.76 11.26 11.90
C CYS A 10 37.61 9.99 12.17
N GLY A 11 37.00 8.82 12.29
CA GLY A 11 37.70 7.57 12.58
C GLY A 11 38.18 7.41 14.03
N HIS A 12 37.94 8.38 14.91
CA HIS A 12 38.34 8.29 16.32
C HIS A 12 37.57 7.17 17.05
N GLU A 13 38.25 6.43 17.93
CA GLU A 13 37.61 5.37 18.74
C GLU A 13 36.68 6.00 19.78
N LEU A 14 35.40 5.61 19.75
CA LEU A 14 34.39 6.06 20.71
C LEU A 14 34.38 5.14 21.93
N ALA A 15 34.23 5.73 23.12
CA ALA A 15 34.13 4.98 24.37
C ALA A 15 32.85 4.13 24.46
N ARG A 16 31.79 4.50 23.74
CA ARG A 16 30.51 3.77 23.62
C ARG A 16 29.92 3.97 22.23
N ALA A 17 29.15 2.98 21.75
CA ALA A 17 28.52 2.99 20.43
C ALA A 17 27.60 4.20 20.16
N ASN A 18 26.98 4.75 21.21
CA ASN A 18 26.00 5.86 21.14
C ASN A 18 26.53 7.14 21.80
N ALA A 19 27.85 7.26 21.97
CA ALA A 19 28.44 8.50 22.48
C ALA A 19 28.69 9.44 21.30
N ASP A 20 28.34 10.72 21.47
CA ASP A 20 28.75 11.76 20.54
C ASP A 20 30.28 11.81 20.47
N CYS A 21 30.82 12.06 19.28
CA CYS A 21 32.26 12.09 19.12
C CYS A 21 32.82 13.34 19.81
N ALA A 22 33.65 13.15 20.86
CA ALA A 22 34.24 14.26 21.61
C ALA A 22 35.16 15.16 20.77
N ASP A 23 35.76 14.62 19.70
CA ASP A 23 36.69 15.36 18.83
C ASP A 23 35.98 16.17 17.74
N CYS A 24 34.98 15.58 17.07
CA CYS A 24 34.33 16.23 15.92
C CYS A 24 32.87 16.65 16.18
N GLY A 25 32.32 16.35 17.35
CA GLY A 25 30.95 16.67 17.73
C GLY A 25 29.88 15.92 16.94
N TYR A 26 30.25 14.86 16.21
CA TYR A 26 29.29 14.12 15.38
C TYR A 26 28.22 13.46 16.26
N PRO A 27 26.92 13.80 16.08
CA PRO A 27 25.85 13.26 16.89
C PRO A 27 25.62 11.80 16.53
N ASN A 28 25.91 10.90 17.46
CA ASN A 28 25.59 9.49 17.27
C ASN A 28 24.20 9.23 17.82
N GLN A 29 23.19 9.49 16.99
CA GLN A 29 21.84 9.04 17.30
C GLN A 29 21.89 7.50 17.45
N PRO A 30 21.36 6.95 18.55
CA PRO A 30 21.21 5.50 18.64
C PRO A 30 20.43 5.07 17.41
N ARG A 31 21.00 4.17 16.60
CA ARG A 31 20.22 3.48 15.59
C ARG A 31 19.19 2.69 16.37
N ASP A 32 17.98 3.25 16.50
CA ASP A 32 16.82 2.46 16.86
C ASP A 32 16.85 1.25 15.93
N ALA A 33 16.96 0.07 16.55
CA ALA A 33 17.02 -1.20 15.84
C ALA A 33 15.91 -1.17 14.77
N PRO A 34 16.18 -1.63 13.53
CA PRO A 34 15.18 -1.56 12.47
C PRO A 34 13.88 -2.14 13.00
N GLU A 35 12.88 -1.28 13.14
CA GLU A 35 11.59 -1.66 13.68
C GLU A 35 11.10 -2.83 12.83
N PRO A 36 10.77 -3.99 13.43
CA PRO A 36 10.31 -5.13 12.67
C PRO A 36 9.14 -4.67 11.82
N ILE A 37 9.23 -4.89 10.51
CA ILE A 37 8.20 -4.51 9.54
C ILE A 37 6.96 -5.34 9.87
N VAL A 38 6.13 -4.87 10.80
CA VAL A 38 4.89 -5.56 11.16
C VAL A 38 3.96 -5.37 9.97
N PRO A 39 3.52 -6.46 9.31
CA PRO A 39 2.60 -6.32 8.18
C PRO A 39 1.34 -5.63 8.68
N ALA A 40 1.09 -4.42 8.18
CA ALA A 40 -0.04 -3.61 8.59
C ALA A 40 -1.34 -4.40 8.38
N LYS A 41 -2.01 -4.75 9.49
CA LYS A 41 -3.28 -5.49 9.44
C LYS A 41 -4.28 -4.63 8.64
N PRO A 42 -4.81 -5.13 7.51
CA PRO A 42 -5.68 -4.31 6.66
C PRO A 42 -6.90 -3.87 7.48
N SER A 43 -7.22 -2.58 7.39
CA SER A 43 -8.27 -1.97 8.19
C SER A 43 -9.62 -2.67 7.96
N PRO A 44 -10.47 -2.83 8.99
CA PRO A 44 -11.75 -3.54 8.87
C PRO A 44 -12.68 -2.90 7.83
N ARG A 45 -12.56 -1.58 7.60
CA ARG A 45 -13.31 -0.88 6.55
C ARG A 45 -12.93 -1.36 5.15
N LEU A 46 -11.64 -1.60 4.87
CA LEU A 46 -11.20 -2.06 3.55
C LEU A 46 -11.77 -3.45 3.21
N ARG A 47 -11.81 -4.35 4.19
CA ARG A 47 -12.40 -5.69 4.04
C ARG A 47 -13.89 -5.65 3.72
N ILE A 48 -14.64 -4.79 4.42
CA ILE A 48 -16.09 -4.65 4.20
C ILE A 48 -16.38 -4.05 2.81
N THR A 49 -15.59 -3.05 2.39
CA THR A 49 -15.73 -2.44 1.06
C THR A 49 -15.47 -3.46 -0.05
N ILE A 50 -14.41 -4.27 0.07
CA ILE A 50 -14.10 -5.32 -0.92
C ILE A 50 -15.19 -6.38 -0.97
N GLY A 51 -15.68 -6.84 0.19
CA GLY A 51 -16.76 -7.83 0.26
C GLY A 51 -18.06 -7.34 -0.37
N LYS A 52 -18.44 -6.07 -0.10
CA LYS A 52 -19.59 -5.44 -0.75
C LYS A 52 -19.42 -5.34 -2.26
N LEU A 53 -18.24 -4.91 -2.72
CA LEU A 53 -17.95 -4.79 -4.15
C LEU A 53 -18.07 -6.15 -4.85
N PHE A 54 -17.51 -7.21 -4.26
CA PHE A 54 -17.60 -8.56 -4.80
C PHE A 54 -19.05 -9.04 -4.89
N LEU A 55 -19.85 -8.86 -3.82
CA LEU A 55 -21.28 -9.20 -3.82
C LEU A 55 -22.04 -8.49 -4.95
N TYR A 56 -21.83 -7.18 -5.11
CA TYR A 56 -22.49 -6.41 -6.18
C TYR A 56 -22.10 -6.92 -7.57
N ILE A 57 -20.83 -7.23 -7.80
CA ILE A 57 -20.35 -7.77 -9.08
C ILE A 57 -20.99 -9.14 -9.36
N THR A 58 -21.00 -10.05 -8.38
CA THR A 58 -21.57 -11.39 -8.55
C THR A 58 -23.08 -11.34 -8.82
N VAL A 59 -23.84 -10.56 -8.04
CA VAL A 59 -25.28 -10.41 -8.24
C VAL A 59 -25.58 -9.81 -9.62
N SER A 60 -24.83 -8.77 -10.02
CA SER A 60 -25.01 -8.14 -11.33
C SER A 60 -24.71 -9.12 -12.48
N ALA A 61 -23.66 -9.93 -12.36
CA ALA A 61 -23.32 -10.94 -13.36
C ALA A 61 -24.40 -12.04 -13.45
N MET A 62 -24.96 -12.47 -12.32
CA MET A 62 -26.02 -13.47 -12.30
C MET A 62 -27.30 -12.94 -12.95
N VAL A 63 -27.71 -11.71 -12.62
CA VAL A 63 -28.86 -11.04 -13.24
C VAL A 63 -28.64 -10.88 -14.74
N PHE A 64 -27.43 -10.52 -15.16
CA PHE A 64 -27.07 -10.43 -16.58
C PHE A 64 -27.23 -11.77 -17.31
N ALA A 65 -26.74 -12.87 -16.72
CA ALA A 65 -26.89 -14.20 -17.30
C ALA A 65 -28.36 -14.61 -17.49
N ILE A 66 -29.22 -14.26 -16.52
CA ILE A 66 -30.67 -14.52 -16.59
C ILE A 66 -31.32 -13.67 -17.69
N LEU A 67 -31.06 -12.37 -17.71
CA LEU A 67 -31.62 -11.48 -18.73
C LEU A 67 -31.20 -11.90 -20.14
N ARG A 68 -29.93 -12.31 -20.30
CA ARG A 68 -29.42 -12.87 -21.56
C ARG A 68 -30.13 -14.18 -21.94
N ALA A 69 -30.33 -15.09 -21.00
CA ALA A 69 -31.06 -16.34 -21.25
C ALA A 69 -32.54 -16.10 -21.61
N ALA A 70 -33.13 -15.00 -21.13
CA ALA A 70 -34.48 -14.57 -21.45
C ALA A 70 -34.61 -13.84 -22.81
N GLY A 71 -33.52 -13.70 -23.59
CA GLY A 71 -33.54 -13.08 -24.91
C GLY A 71 -33.51 -11.55 -24.91
N PHE A 72 -33.17 -10.92 -23.78
CA PHE A 72 -32.89 -9.48 -23.73
C PHE A 72 -31.49 -9.18 -24.29
N ASP A 73 -31.33 -9.24 -25.62
CA ASP A 73 -30.13 -8.75 -26.32
C ASP A 73 -30.21 -7.22 -26.53
N GLY A 74 -30.28 -6.48 -25.43
CA GLY A 74 -30.39 -5.02 -25.47
C GLY A 74 -29.04 -4.34 -25.61
N LEU A 75 -28.74 -3.75 -26.77
CA LEU A 75 -27.60 -2.86 -27.05
C LEU A 75 -27.39 -1.77 -25.98
N PHE A 76 -28.47 -1.37 -25.30
CA PHE A 76 -28.45 -0.41 -24.18
C PHE A 76 -27.80 -0.96 -22.90
N PHE A 77 -27.85 -2.28 -22.68
CA PHE A 77 -27.35 -2.90 -21.46
C PHE A 77 -25.82 -3.09 -21.49
N THR A 78 -25.26 -3.44 -22.66
CA THR A 78 -23.80 -3.46 -22.88
C THR A 78 -23.18 -2.06 -22.76
N LEU A 79 -23.90 -1.02 -23.19
CA LEU A 79 -23.49 0.38 -22.98
C LEU A 79 -23.51 0.76 -21.49
N PHE A 80 -24.51 0.34 -20.71
CA PHE A 80 -24.56 0.60 -19.26
C PHE A 80 -23.46 -0.16 -18.49
N VAL A 81 -23.25 -1.42 -18.82
CA VAL A 81 -22.19 -2.25 -18.22
C VAL A 81 -20.82 -1.66 -18.55
N SER A 82 -20.56 -1.30 -19.80
CA SER A 82 -19.28 -0.66 -20.18
C SER A 82 -19.08 0.72 -19.53
N ALA A 83 -20.13 1.53 -19.39
CA ALA A 83 -20.07 2.80 -18.68
C ALA A 83 -19.73 2.64 -17.18
N SER A 84 -20.10 1.51 -16.57
CA SER A 84 -19.76 1.18 -15.18
C SER A 84 -18.25 0.94 -14.97
N PHE A 85 -17.49 0.69 -16.03
CA PHE A 85 -16.02 0.58 -15.97
C PHE A 85 -15.30 1.93 -16.06
N ILE A 86 -15.98 3.03 -16.38
CA ILE A 86 -15.40 4.39 -16.40
C ILE A 86 -14.81 4.79 -15.03
N PRO A 87 -15.50 4.62 -13.88
CA PRO A 87 -14.91 4.91 -12.59
C PRO A 87 -13.71 4.00 -12.26
N LEU A 88 -13.70 2.75 -12.73
CA LEU A 88 -12.56 1.85 -12.57
C LEU A 88 -11.34 2.35 -13.36
N ALA A 89 -11.54 2.79 -14.60
CA ALA A 89 -10.49 3.39 -15.42
C ALA A 89 -9.93 4.67 -14.79
N LYS A 90 -10.80 5.51 -14.20
CA LYS A 90 -10.36 6.68 -13.42
C LYS A 90 -9.52 6.29 -12.20
N LEU A 91 -9.92 5.24 -11.48
CA LEU A 91 -9.19 4.75 -10.31
C LEU A 91 -7.78 4.29 -10.72
N ILE A 92 -7.66 3.47 -11.77
CA ILE A 92 -6.38 2.98 -12.30
C ILE A 92 -5.49 4.17 -12.71
N ARG A 93 -6.06 5.15 -13.41
CA ARG A 93 -5.33 6.36 -13.81
C ARG A 93 -4.86 7.17 -12.61
N SER A 94 -5.66 7.26 -11.55
CA SER A 94 -5.30 7.96 -10.31
C SER A 94 -4.14 7.28 -9.58
N PHE A 95 -4.11 5.94 -9.55
CA PHE A 95 -2.97 5.19 -9.00
C PHE A 95 -1.70 5.37 -9.83
N HIS A 96 -1.83 5.46 -11.15
CA HIS A 96 -0.68 5.66 -12.04
C HIS A 96 -0.13 7.09 -12.00
N GLN A 97 -0.98 8.09 -11.69
CA GLN A 97 -0.59 9.51 -11.61
C GLN A 97 -0.08 9.91 -10.23
N ASN A 98 -0.36 9.13 -9.19
CA ASN A 98 0.10 9.39 -7.83
C ASN A 98 0.80 8.12 -7.29
N PRO A 99 1.99 7.77 -7.82
CA PRO A 99 2.80 6.72 -7.23
C PRO A 99 3.20 7.22 -5.85
N ILE A 100 2.63 6.61 -4.81
CA ILE A 100 2.95 6.91 -3.41
C ILE A 100 4.46 6.65 -3.24
N TRP A 101 5.24 7.73 -3.25
CA TRP A 101 6.63 7.85 -2.82
C TRP A 101 6.75 9.18 -2.10
#